data_AF-A0A6C0D6U6-F1
#
_entry.id   AF-A0A6C0D6U6-F1
#
_cell.length_a   1.000
_cell.length_b   1.000
_cell.length_c   1.000
_cell.angle_alpha   90.00
_cell.angle_beta   90.00
_cell.angle_gamma   90.00
#
_symmetry.space_group_name_H-M   'P 1'
#
loop_
_entity.id
_entity.type
_entity.pdbx_description
1 polymer ?
#
loop_
_entity_poly.entity_id
_entity_poly.type
_entity_poly.pdbx_seq_one_letter_code
_entity_poly.pdbx_strand_id
1 'polypeptide(L)'
;MATPTPVEIVPSAQTLTHAARIAIQQDKPILLDYYVDTAEKRAFMGEDAETKEKMLVKSSDEFTSLIQKVYKVTEDYIVLTENSIYIISAKAEKRRINAKSLRDKYETE
;
A
#
# COMPACT_ATOMS: atom_id res chain seq x y z
N MET A 1 -7.53 -37.57 2.47
CA MET A 1 -7.54 -36.26 3.14
C MET A 1 -7.05 -35.24 2.11
N ALA A 2 -7.91 -34.34 1.64
CA ALA A 2 -7.49 -33.33 0.67
C ALA A 2 -6.64 -32.30 1.42
N THR A 3 -5.39 -32.12 1.00
CA THR A 3 -4.57 -31.00 1.44
C THR A 3 -5.24 -29.70 0.99
N PRO A 4 -5.43 -28.70 1.86
CA PRO A 4 -5.96 -27.43 1.41
C PRO A 4 -5.00 -26.83 0.39
N THR A 5 -5.49 -26.57 -0.82
CA THR A 5 -4.73 -25.87 -1.86
C THR A 5 -4.26 -24.54 -1.28
N PRO A 6 -2.96 -24.21 -1.33
CA PRO A 6 -2.48 -22.91 -0.90
C PRO A 6 -3.24 -21.84 -1.67
N VAL A 7 -3.96 -20.97 -0.95
CA VAL A 7 -4.67 -19.85 -1.56
C VAL A 7 -3.60 -18.88 -2.04
N GLU A 8 -3.42 -18.79 -3.35
CA GLU A 8 -2.45 -17.88 -3.96
C GLU A 8 -2.89 -16.43 -3.74
N ILE A 9 -2.15 -15.68 -2.91
CA ILE A 9 -2.46 -14.28 -2.59
C ILE A 9 -1.82 -13.39 -3.65
N VAL A 10 -2.55 -13.16 -4.75
CA VAL A 10 -2.11 -12.34 -5.88
C VAL A 10 -3.16 -11.30 -6.26
N PRO A 11 -2.75 -10.11 -6.73
CA PRO A 11 -3.68 -9.10 -7.22
C PRO A 11 -4.41 -9.58 -8.47
N SER A 12 -5.59 -9.00 -8.71
CA SER A 12 -6.36 -9.34 -9.90
C SER A 12 -5.62 -8.92 -11.19
N ALA A 13 -5.84 -9.67 -12.27
CA ALA A 13 -5.28 -9.33 -13.58
C ALA A 13 -5.73 -7.94 -14.08
N GLN A 14 -6.94 -7.50 -13.70
CA GLN A 14 -7.44 -6.16 -14.01
C GLN A 14 -6.66 -5.09 -13.25
N THR A 15 -6.37 -5.32 -11.97
CA THR A 15 -5.55 -4.44 -11.13
C THR A 15 -4.16 -4.29 -11.73
N LEU A 16 -3.50 -5.38 -12.10
CA LEU A 16 -2.17 -5.35 -12.73
C LEU A 16 -2.19 -4.60 -14.07
N THR A 17 -3.19 -4.82 -14.91
CA THR A 17 -3.33 -4.11 -16.20
C THR A 17 -3.51 -2.61 -15.99
N HIS A 18 -4.31 -2.21 -15.00
CA HIS A 18 -4.52 -0.80 -14.68
C HIS A 18 -3.24 -0.17 -14.09
N ALA A 19 -2.58 -0.84 -13.15
CA ALA A 19 -1.32 -0.39 -12.57
C ALA A 19 -0.24 -0.22 -13.65
N ALA A 20 -0.13 -1.16 -14.59
CA ALA A 20 0.80 -1.08 -15.72
C ALA A 20 0.54 0.14 -16.61
N ARG A 21 -0.74 0.47 -16.90
CA ARG A 21 -1.09 1.69 -17.65
C ARG A 21 -0.61 2.95 -16.93
N ILE A 22 -0.82 3.03 -15.62
CA ILE A 22 -0.39 4.18 -14.81
C ILE A 22 1.15 4.25 -14.76
N ALA A 23 1.82 3.11 -14.56
CA ALA A 23 3.27 3.00 -14.52
C ALA A 23 3.92 3.51 -15.80
N ILE A 24 3.39 3.12 -16.97
CA ILE A 24 3.86 3.60 -18.28
C ILE A 24 3.64 5.11 -18.43
N GLN A 25 2.47 5.61 -18.01
CA GLN A 25 2.14 7.03 -18.16
C GLN A 25 2.96 7.95 -17.24
N GLN A 26 3.31 7.49 -16.05
CA GLN A 26 3.98 8.29 -15.03
C GLN A 26 5.46 7.95 -14.87
N ASP A 27 5.97 6.95 -15.59
CA ASP A 27 7.33 6.42 -15.47
C ASP A 27 7.69 6.03 -14.02
N LYS A 28 6.82 5.23 -13.39
CA LYS A 28 6.97 4.79 -11.99
C LYS A 28 6.98 3.27 -11.88
N PRO A 29 7.89 2.68 -11.07
CA PRO A 29 7.89 1.25 -10.81
C PRO A 29 6.64 0.82 -10.02
N ILE A 30 6.18 -0.40 -10.31
CA ILE A 30 5.14 -1.08 -9.54
C ILE A 30 5.80 -1.93 -8.45
N LEU A 31 5.41 -1.72 -7.21
CA LEU A 31 5.89 -2.42 -6.03
C LEU A 31 4.75 -3.24 -5.40
N LEU A 32 5.07 -4.48 -5.03
CA LEU A 32 4.11 -5.49 -4.53
C LEU A 32 4.46 -5.98 -3.11
N ASP A 33 5.51 -5.43 -2.51
CA ASP A 33 6.03 -5.75 -1.17
C ASP A 33 4.96 -5.59 -0.08
N TYR A 34 4.03 -4.63 -0.21
CA TYR A 34 2.93 -4.45 0.73
C TYR A 34 1.69 -5.33 0.46
N TYR A 35 1.63 -6.08 -0.64
CA TYR A 35 0.40 -6.75 -1.05
C TYR A 35 -0.02 -7.85 -0.07
N VAL A 36 0.88 -8.79 0.21
CA VAL A 36 0.62 -9.90 1.14
C VAL A 36 0.43 -9.37 2.56
N ASP A 37 1.26 -8.41 2.97
CA ASP A 37 1.22 -7.85 4.31
C ASP A 37 -0.09 -7.13 4.59
N THR A 38 -0.66 -6.44 3.60
CA THR A 38 -1.99 -5.83 3.71
C THR A 38 -3.13 -6.85 3.61
N ALA A 39 -2.96 -7.93 2.84
CA ALA A 39 -3.92 -9.03 2.79
C ALA A 39 -4.03 -9.78 4.13
N GLU A 40 -2.91 -9.91 4.84
CA GLU A 40 -2.79 -10.56 6.15
C GLU A 40 -2.96 -9.60 7.33
N LYS A 41 -3.27 -8.31 7.06
CA LYS A 41 -3.43 -7.25 8.08
C LYS A 41 -2.18 -6.98 8.93
N ARG A 42 -1.00 -7.32 8.42
CA ARG A 42 0.30 -6.95 9.00
C ARG A 42 0.70 -5.52 8.62
N ALA A 43 0.21 -5.02 7.49
CA ALA A 43 0.34 -3.62 7.08
C ALA A 43 -1.04 -2.94 6.93
N PHE A 44 -1.08 -1.62 7.07
CA PHE A 44 -2.30 -0.84 7.03
C PHE A 44 -2.08 0.52 6.37
N MET A 45 -3.18 1.17 5.97
CA MET A 45 -3.17 2.53 5.45
C MET A 45 -3.39 3.50 6.61
N GLY A 46 -2.34 4.26 6.94
CA GLY A 46 -2.39 5.34 7.92
C GLY A 46 -3.00 6.61 7.31
N GLU A 47 -3.89 7.27 8.04
CA GLU A 47 -4.31 8.66 7.77
C GLU A 47 -3.90 9.54 8.95
N ASP A 48 -3.21 10.64 8.67
CA ASP A 48 -2.86 11.62 9.67
C ASP A 48 -4.12 12.35 10.18
N ALA A 49 -4.21 12.52 11.50
CA ALA A 49 -5.38 13.12 12.13
C ALA A 49 -5.55 14.61 11.78
N GLU A 50 -4.45 15.33 11.59
CA GLU A 50 -4.41 16.78 11.38
C GLU A 50 -4.30 17.13 9.89
N THR A 51 -3.31 16.59 9.19
CA THR A 51 -3.02 16.95 7.79
C THR A 51 -3.86 16.19 6.78
N LYS A 52 -4.54 15.10 7.20
CA LYS A 52 -5.27 14.17 6.32
C LYS A 52 -4.41 13.47 5.29
N GLU A 53 -3.09 13.57 5.41
CA GLU A 53 -2.15 12.86 4.57
C GLU A 53 -2.22 11.36 4.84
N LYS A 54 -1.90 10.56 3.83
CA LYS A 54 -1.99 9.10 3.92
C LYS A 54 -0.65 8.47 3.60
N MET A 55 -0.36 7.33 4.21
CA MET A 55 0.82 6.53 3.94
C MET A 55 0.52 5.05 4.20
N LEU A 56 1.27 4.15 3.59
CA LEU A 56 1.25 2.74 3.97
C LEU A 56 2.24 2.55 5.12
N VAL A 57 1.79 1.85 6.16
CA VAL A 57 2.58 1.59 7.37
C VAL A 57 2.57 0.10 7.61
N LYS A 58 3.75 -0.49 7.68
CA LYS A 58 3.96 -1.89 8.05
C LYS A 58 4.56 -2.00 9.45
N SER A 59 5.48 -1.12 9.79
CA SER A 59 6.03 -0.99 11.14
C SER A 59 6.38 0.49 11.42
N SER A 60 6.94 0.79 12.60
CA SER A 60 7.50 2.13 12.87
C SER A 60 8.64 2.50 11.94
N ASP A 61 9.33 1.48 11.40
CA ASP A 61 10.57 1.65 10.66
C ASP A 61 10.37 1.35 9.17
N GLU A 62 9.20 0.83 8.78
CA GLU A 62 8.87 0.49 7.38
C GLU A 62 7.51 1.12 7.04
N PHE A 63 7.58 2.26 6.35
CA PHE A 63 6.43 2.99 5.84
C PHE A 63 6.78 3.67 4.52
N THR A 64 5.77 4.06 3.76
CA THR A 64 5.95 4.74 2.48
C THR A 64 5.98 6.25 2.63
N SER A 65 6.47 6.93 1.60
CA SER A 65 6.17 8.35 1.38
C SER A 65 4.66 8.61 1.30
N LEU A 66 4.29 9.88 1.34
CA LEU A 66 2.90 10.30 1.29
C LEU A 66 2.21 9.80 0.01
N ILE A 67 1.03 9.23 0.21
CA ILE A 67 0.13 8.78 -0.84
C ILE A 67 -0.48 10.02 -1.49
N GLN A 68 -0.23 10.16 -2.79
CA GLN A 68 -0.81 11.22 -3.61
C GLN A 68 -2.20 10.84 -4.11
N LYS A 69 -2.40 9.56 -4.46
CA LYS A 69 -3.67 9.09 -5.00
C LYS A 69 -3.89 7.61 -4.75
N VAL A 70 -5.15 7.22 -4.59
CA VAL A 70 -5.56 5.82 -4.43
C VAL A 70 -6.67 5.52 -5.43
N TYR A 71 -6.53 4.43 -6.17
CA TYR A 71 -7.56 3.86 -7.02
C TYR A 71 -8.04 2.55 -6.42
N LYS A 72 -9.36 2.35 -6.33
CA LYS A 72 -9.93 1.04 -5.99
C LYS A 72 -10.19 0.28 -7.29
N VAL A 73 -9.64 -0.93 -7.40
CA VAL A 73 -9.88 -1.82 -8.54
C VAL A 73 -10.29 -3.17 -7.98
N THR A 74 -11.55 -3.54 -8.14
CA THR A 74 -12.10 -4.80 -7.61
C THR A 74 -11.82 -4.97 -6.10
N GLU A 75 -11.02 -5.97 -5.74
CA GLU A 75 -10.60 -6.30 -4.37
C GLU A 75 -9.19 -5.83 -4.03
N ASP A 76 -8.63 -4.90 -4.82
CA ASP A 76 -7.31 -4.32 -4.62
C ASP A 76 -7.37 -2.78 -4.63
N TYR A 77 -6.34 -2.16 -4.08
CA TYR A 77 -6.05 -0.75 -4.27
C TYR A 77 -4.72 -0.55 -4.98
N ILE A 78 -4.70 0.41 -5.90
CA ILE A 78 -3.49 0.95 -6.52
C ILE A 78 -3.19 2.28 -5.84
N VAL A 79 -2.04 2.36 -5.18
CA VAL A 79 -1.63 3.46 -4.32
C VAL A 79 -0.43 4.15 -4.97
N LEU A 80 -0.59 5.43 -5.31
CA LEU A 80 0.46 6.22 -5.94
C LEU A 80 1.14 7.06 -4.87
N THR A 81 2.46 6.93 -4.79
CA THR A 81 3.33 7.84 -4.05
C THR A 81 4.08 8.73 -5.03
N GLU A 82 5.05 9.49 -4.52
CA GLU A 82 5.89 10.36 -5.33
C GLU A 82 6.65 9.60 -6.41
N ASN A 83 7.31 8.50 -6.07
CA ASN A 83 8.24 7.80 -6.97
C ASN A 83 7.84 6.36 -7.29
N SER A 84 6.75 5.85 -6.72
CA SER A 84 6.36 4.45 -6.91
C SER A 84 4.85 4.25 -6.89
N ILE A 85 4.43 3.11 -7.43
CA ILE A 85 3.05 2.64 -7.43
C ILE A 85 3.01 1.35 -6.61
N TYR A 86 2.28 1.35 -5.50
CA TYR A 86 2.04 0.15 -4.72
C TYR A 86 0.71 -0.48 -5.11
N ILE A 87 0.65 -1.81 -5.11
CA ILE A 87 -0.62 -2.53 -5.11
C ILE A 87 -0.80 -3.17 -3.75
N ILE A 88 -1.96 -2.94 -3.14
CA ILE A 88 -2.31 -3.50 -1.83
C ILE A 88 -3.67 -4.20 -1.91
N SER A 89 -3.92 -5.13 -0.99
CA SER A 89 -5.22 -5.78 -0.90
C SER A 89 -6.28 -4.81 -0.37
N ALA A 90 -7.53 -4.94 -0.82
CA ALA A 90 -8.64 -4.18 -0.27
C ALA A 90 -8.97 -4.54 1.19
N LYS A 91 -8.38 -5.63 1.70
CA LYS A 91 -8.41 -6.03 3.11
C LYS A 91 -7.55 -5.16 4.02
N ALA A 92 -6.72 -4.27 3.44
CA ALA A 92 -5.92 -3.32 4.20
C ALA A 92 -6.78 -2.51 5.18
N GLU A 93 -6.38 -2.51 6.45
CA GLU A 93 -7.06 -1.71 7.46
C GLU A 93 -6.73 -0.23 7.28
N LYS A 94 -7.64 0.64 7.73
CA LYS A 94 -7.40 2.09 7.80
C LYS A 94 -7.27 2.48 9.26
N ARG A 95 -6.15 3.11 9.63
CA ARG A 95 -5.89 3.54 11.01
C ARG A 95 -5.54 5.02 11.03
N ARG A 96 -5.93 5.71 12.11
CA ARG A 96 -5.46 7.06 12.37
C ARG A 96 -4.08 7.00 12.99
N ILE A 97 -3.15 7.79 12.47
CA ILE A 97 -1.77 7.89 12.94
C ILE A 97 -1.38 9.34 13.19
N ASN A 98 -0.26 9.53 13.89
CA ASN A 98 0.45 10.80 13.93
C ASN A 98 1.67 10.67 13.00
N ALA A 99 1.53 11.14 11.76
CA ALA A 99 2.55 11.02 10.73
C ALA A 99 3.82 11.79 11.10
N LYS A 100 3.68 12.92 11.78
CA LYS A 100 4.80 13.72 12.27
C LYS A 100 5.71 12.90 13.19
N SER A 101 5.15 12.19 14.16
CA SER A 101 5.93 11.34 15.08
C SER A 101 6.66 10.17 14.41
N LEU A 102 6.20 9.70 13.25
CA LEU A 102 6.87 8.62 12.51
C LEU A 102 8.03 9.17 11.67
N ARG A 103 7.83 10.33 11.04
CA ARG A 103 8.87 11.01 10.26
C ARG A 103 10.00 11.55 11.13
N ASP A 104 9.65 12.20 12.25
CA ASP A 104 10.63 12.79 13.16
C ASP A 104 11.59 11.71 13.69
N LYS A 105 11.12 10.48 13.95
CA LYS A 105 11.98 9.38 14.38
C LYS A 105 13.05 9.01 13.35
N TYR A 106 12.68 9.01 12.07
CA TYR A 106 13.59 8.66 10.97
C TYR A 106 14.62 9.75 10.65
N GLU A 107 14.27 11.03 10.86
CA GLU A 107 15.19 12.16 10.63
C GLU A 107 16.20 12.34 11.77
N THR A 108 15.99 11.68 12.92
CA THR A 108 16.88 11.78 14.09
C THR A 108 17.90 10.62 14.20
N GLU A 109 17.82 9.63 13.31
CA GLU A 109 18.77 8.51 13.21
C GLU A 109 19.66 8.64 11.95
#